data_AF-A0A747HWE6-F1
#
_entry.id   AF-A0A747HWE6-F1
#
_cell.length_a   1.000
_cell.length_b   1.000
_cell.length_c   1.000
_cell.angle_alpha   90.00
_cell.angle_beta   90.00
_cell.angle_gamma   90.00
#
_symmetry.space_group_name_H-M   'P 1'
#
loop_
_entity.id
_entity.type
_entity.pdbx_description
1 polymer ?
#
loop_
_entity_poly.entity_id
_entity_poly.type
_entity_poly.pdbx_seq_one_letter_code
_entity_poly.pdbx_strand_id
1 'polypeptide(L)'
;MGDEKSLAHTRWNCKYHIVFAPKYRRQAFYGEKRRAVGSILRKLCEWKNVRILEAECCADHIHMLLEIPPKMSVSSFMGYLKGKSSLMLYEQFGDLKFKYRNREFWCRGYYVDTVGKNTA
;
A
#
# COMPACT_ATOMS: atom_id res chain seq x y z
N MET A 1 22.75 10.53 -12.00
CA MET A 1 21.85 10.49 -13.18
C MET A 1 21.24 9.09 -13.33
N GLY A 2 20.64 8.49 -12.27
CA GLY A 2 20.39 7.03 -12.23
C GLY A 2 19.05 6.55 -11.66
N ASP A 3 18.09 7.43 -11.35
CA ASP A 3 16.81 7.04 -10.73
C ASP A 3 15.60 7.15 -11.66
N GLU A 4 15.82 7.51 -12.92
CA GLU A 4 14.74 7.77 -13.88
C GLU A 4 14.35 6.49 -14.62
N LYS A 5 13.04 6.28 -14.75
CA LYS A 5 12.44 5.16 -15.50
C LYS A 5 11.91 5.67 -16.84
N SER A 6 11.74 4.75 -17.79
CA SER A 6 11.17 5.04 -19.11
C SER A 6 9.92 4.22 -19.40
N LEU A 7 8.96 4.88 -20.03
CA LEU A 7 7.89 4.30 -20.84
C LEU A 7 8.15 4.65 -22.32
N ALA A 8 7.28 4.19 -23.23
CA ALA A 8 7.44 4.40 -24.68
C ALA A 8 7.68 5.86 -25.07
N HIS A 9 7.01 6.81 -24.42
CA HIS A 9 7.08 8.24 -24.75
C HIS A 9 7.30 9.13 -23.51
N THR A 10 7.78 8.58 -22.39
CA THR A 10 7.88 9.35 -21.13
C THR A 10 9.04 8.87 -20.27
N ARG A 11 9.86 9.80 -19.79
CA ARG A 11 10.82 9.58 -18.69
C ARG A 11 10.20 10.07 -17.40
N TRP A 12 10.34 9.32 -16.31
CA TRP A 12 9.64 9.64 -15.07
C TRP A 12 10.42 9.18 -13.83
N ASN A 13 10.19 9.88 -12.72
CA ASN A 13 10.66 9.54 -11.39
C ASN A 13 9.57 9.99 -10.39
N CYS A 14 8.52 9.19 -10.31
CA CYS A 14 7.34 9.50 -9.50
C CYS A 14 7.38 8.63 -8.24
N LYS A 15 7.77 9.25 -7.12
CA LYS A 15 7.79 8.60 -5.81
C LYS A 15 6.74 9.23 -4.91
N TYR A 16 6.04 8.37 -4.17
CA TYR A 16 4.96 8.77 -3.28
C TYR A 16 5.18 8.13 -1.92
N HIS A 17 5.11 8.96 -0.88
CA HIS A 17 5.01 8.50 0.50
C HIS A 17 3.53 8.36 0.84
N ILE A 18 3.10 7.13 1.12
CA ILE A 18 1.70 6.80 1.34
C ILE A 18 1.53 6.20 2.73
N VAL A 19 0.53 6.68 3.46
CA VAL A 19 0.18 6.18 4.79
C VAL A 19 -1.28 5.79 4.85
N PHE A 20 -1.56 4.60 5.36
CA PHE A 20 -2.93 4.14 5.61
C PHE A 20 -2.99 3.20 6.82
N ALA A 21 -4.16 3.16 7.44
CA ALA A 21 -4.37 2.48 8.71
C ALA A 21 -5.52 1.46 8.62
N PRO A 22 -5.52 0.42 9.45
CA PRO A 22 -6.67 -0.45 9.66
C PRO A 22 -7.84 0.34 10.23
N LYS A 23 -9.05 -0.11 9.94
CA LYS A 23 -10.26 0.51 10.48
C LYS A 23 -10.22 0.47 12.02
N TYR A 24 -10.45 1.63 12.62
CA TYR A 24 -10.36 1.85 14.07
C TYR A 24 -8.98 1.63 14.70
N ARG A 25 -7.88 1.67 13.91
CA ARG A 25 -6.49 1.55 14.41
C ARG A 25 -6.27 0.34 15.34
N ARG A 26 -6.95 -0.78 15.07
CA ARG A 26 -6.97 -1.96 15.95
C ARG A 26 -5.62 -2.68 15.94
N GLN A 27 -4.81 -2.44 16.97
CA GLN A 27 -3.46 -2.98 17.16
C GLN A 27 -3.40 -4.52 17.21
N ALA A 28 -4.43 -5.17 17.77
CA ALA A 28 -4.48 -6.62 17.98
C ALA A 28 -4.37 -7.44 16.68
N PHE A 29 -4.67 -6.83 15.52
CA PHE A 29 -4.55 -7.52 14.24
C PHE A 29 -3.11 -7.49 13.68
N TYR A 30 -2.32 -6.49 14.04
CA TYR A 30 -1.03 -6.24 13.41
C TYR A 30 0.07 -7.14 13.93
N GLY A 31 0.13 -7.41 15.23
CA GLY A 31 1.26 -8.12 15.84
C GLY A 31 1.60 -9.45 15.16
N GLU A 32 0.70 -10.42 15.24
CA GLU A 32 0.94 -11.77 14.71
C GLU A 32 0.87 -11.84 13.18
N LYS A 33 0.02 -11.01 12.55
CA LYS A 33 -0.27 -11.09 11.11
C LYS A 33 0.52 -10.10 10.27
N ARG A 34 1.43 -9.32 10.87
CA ARG A 34 2.27 -8.30 10.21
C ARG A 34 2.97 -8.85 8.97
N ARG A 35 3.57 -10.04 9.10
CA ARG A 35 4.32 -10.70 8.01
C ARG A 35 3.40 -11.05 6.83
N ALA A 36 2.21 -11.58 7.12
CA ALA A 36 1.24 -11.93 6.08
C ALA A 36 0.67 -10.69 5.37
N VAL A 37 0.37 -9.62 6.12
CA VAL A 37 -0.05 -8.34 5.53
C VAL A 37 1.04 -7.79 4.61
N GLY A 38 2.30 -7.78 5.08
CA GLY A 38 3.45 -7.35 4.28
C GLY A 38 3.65 -8.17 3.00
N SER A 39 3.51 -9.52 3.08
CA SER A 39 3.65 -10.38 1.90
C SER A 39 2.52 -10.15 0.89
N ILE A 40 1.28 -9.94 1.35
CA ILE A 40 0.14 -9.64 0.48
C ILE A 40 0.35 -8.30 -0.22
N LEU A 41 0.72 -7.25 0.52
CA LEU A 41 0.93 -5.93 -0.06
C LEU A 41 2.07 -5.94 -1.10
N ARG A 42 3.18 -6.63 -0.80
CA ARG A 42 4.30 -6.80 -1.74
C ARG A 42 3.85 -7.47 -3.04
N LYS A 43 3.12 -8.58 -2.94
CA LYS A 43 2.58 -9.32 -4.08
C LYS A 43 1.64 -8.47 -4.93
N LEU A 44 0.78 -7.66 -4.30
CA LEU A 44 -0.15 -6.77 -5.02
C LEU A 44 0.58 -5.62 -5.73
N CYS A 45 1.64 -5.08 -5.13
CA CYS A 45 2.50 -4.09 -5.77
C CYS A 45 3.19 -4.68 -7.01
N GLU A 46 3.75 -5.89 -6.91
CA GLU A 46 4.37 -6.61 -8.02
C GLU A 46 3.39 -6.83 -9.18
N TRP A 47 2.17 -7.28 -8.89
CA TRP A 47 1.12 -7.48 -9.90
C TRP A 47 0.74 -6.21 -10.66
N LYS A 48 0.89 -5.03 -10.04
CA LYS A 48 0.63 -3.74 -10.67
C LYS A 48 1.88 -3.07 -11.25
N ASN A 49 3.03 -3.74 -11.21
CA ASN A 49 4.32 -3.17 -11.59
C ASN A 49 4.62 -1.86 -10.83
N VAL A 50 4.22 -1.80 -9.55
CA VAL A 50 4.56 -0.71 -8.64
C VAL A 50 5.71 -1.17 -7.77
N ARG A 51 6.81 -0.41 -7.78
CA ARG A 51 8.00 -0.75 -7.02
C ARG A 51 7.91 -0.19 -5.62
N ILE A 52 8.13 -1.05 -4.62
CA ILE A 52 8.27 -0.66 -3.23
C ILE A 52 9.72 -0.28 -3.00
N LEU A 53 9.99 0.97 -2.62
CA LEU A 53 11.31 1.42 -2.22
C LEU A 53 11.53 1.09 -0.75
N GLU A 54 10.57 1.50 0.09
CA GLU A 54 10.56 1.23 1.53
C GLU A 54 9.12 0.94 1.96
N ALA A 55 8.95 0.08 2.94
CA ALA A 55 7.65 -0.15 3.55
C ALA A 55 7.83 -0.58 5.00
N GLU A 56 7.13 0.09 5.89
CA GLU A 56 7.14 -0.18 7.32
C GLU A 56 5.72 -0.38 7.83
N CYS A 57 5.52 -1.48 8.54
CA CYS A 57 4.28 -1.76 9.26
C CYS A 57 4.46 -1.31 10.73
N CYS A 58 3.97 -0.11 11.03
CA CYS A 58 3.88 0.44 12.38
C CYS A 58 2.77 -0.26 13.19
N ALA A 59 2.63 0.11 14.47
CA ALA A 59 1.68 -0.52 15.38
C ALA A 59 0.20 -0.36 14.94
N ASP A 60 -0.14 0.78 14.33
CA ASP A 60 -1.52 1.15 14.00
C ASP A 60 -1.71 1.70 12.57
N HIS A 61 -0.64 1.78 11.78
CA HIS A 61 -0.66 2.21 10.38
C HIS A 61 0.51 1.63 9.58
N ILE A 62 0.49 1.80 8.26
CA ILE A 62 1.56 1.38 7.35
C ILE A 62 2.09 2.60 6.62
N HIS A 63 3.42 2.73 6.60
CA HIS A 63 4.15 3.63 5.72
C HIS A 63 4.63 2.86 4.50
N MET A 64 4.42 3.42 3.30
CA MET A 64 4.98 2.87 2.06
C MET A 64 5.56 4.01 1.24
N LEU A 65 6.83 3.88 0.85
CA LEU A 65 7.47 4.68 -0.17
C LEU A 65 7.41 3.91 -1.50
N LEU A 66 6.62 4.42 -2.43
CA LEU A 66 6.25 3.72 -3.65
C LEU A 66 6.66 4.51 -4.89
N GLU A 67 7.17 3.79 -5.89
CA GLU A 67 7.43 4.30 -7.22
C GLU A 67 6.29 3.84 -8.14
N ILE A 68 5.37 4.77 -8.47
CA ILE A 68 4.14 4.49 -9.22
C ILE A 68 4.27 5.10 -10.63
N PRO A 69 4.11 4.30 -11.70
CA PRO A 69 4.16 4.82 -13.06
C PRO A 69 3.11 5.90 -13.32
N PRO A 70 3.42 6.99 -14.05
CA PRO A 70 2.51 8.13 -14.26
C PRO A 70 1.25 7.77 -15.04
N LYS A 71 1.24 6.64 -15.77
CA LYS A 71 0.04 6.09 -16.41
C LYS A 71 -1.02 5.56 -15.42
N MET A 72 -0.67 5.43 -14.15
CA MET A 72 -1.53 4.92 -13.09
C MET A 72 -1.77 6.03 -12.06
N SER A 73 -3.02 6.40 -11.83
CA SER A 73 -3.32 7.35 -10.77
C SER A 73 -3.12 6.73 -9.40
N VAL A 74 -2.60 7.52 -8.45
CA VAL A 74 -2.39 7.08 -7.07
C VAL A 74 -3.70 6.62 -6.43
N SER A 75 -4.80 7.33 -6.71
CA SER A 75 -6.13 6.98 -6.19
C SER A 75 -6.63 5.62 -6.69
N SER A 76 -6.44 5.31 -7.98
CA SER A 76 -6.79 4.01 -8.54
C SER A 76 -5.94 2.89 -7.92
N PHE A 77 -4.63 3.13 -7.79
CA PHE A 77 -3.72 2.18 -7.16
C PHE A 77 -4.10 1.90 -5.70
N MET A 78 -4.40 2.94 -4.92
CA MET A 78 -4.79 2.79 -3.52
C MET A 78 -6.14 2.09 -3.33
N GLY A 79 -7.10 2.34 -4.22
CA GLY A 79 -8.36 1.60 -4.26
C GLY A 79 -8.13 0.11 -4.51
N TYR A 80 -7.29 -0.22 -5.48
CA TYR A 80 -6.89 -1.60 -5.76
C TYR A 80 -6.15 -2.25 -4.58
N LEU A 81 -5.10 -1.60 -4.06
CA LEU A 81 -4.22 -2.14 -3.03
C LEU A 81 -4.99 -2.45 -1.76
N LYS A 82 -5.78 -1.50 -1.26
CA LYS A 82 -6.59 -1.68 -0.04
C LYS A 82 -7.74 -2.66 -0.26
N GLY A 83 -8.41 -2.60 -1.41
CA GLY A 83 -9.52 -3.51 -1.72
C GLY A 83 -9.07 -4.97 -1.82
N LYS A 84 -8.08 -5.26 -2.66
CA LYS A 84 -7.58 -6.62 -2.85
C LYS A 84 -6.87 -7.19 -1.64
N SER A 85 -6.09 -6.39 -0.91
CA SER A 85 -5.45 -6.85 0.34
C SER A 85 -6.49 -7.23 1.39
N SER A 86 -7.56 -6.46 1.54
CA SER A 86 -8.66 -6.80 2.45
C SER A 86 -9.25 -8.17 2.12
N LEU A 87 -9.54 -8.40 0.83
CA LEU A 87 -10.10 -9.67 0.36
C LEU A 87 -9.17 -10.85 0.67
N MET A 88 -7.88 -10.74 0.31
CA MET A 88 -6.90 -11.81 0.55
C MET A 88 -6.69 -12.08 2.04
N LEU A 89 -6.73 -11.05 2.89
CA LEU A 89 -6.66 -11.22 4.34
C LEU A 89 -7.89 -11.99 4.87
N TYR A 90 -9.09 -11.69 4.39
CA TYR A 90 -10.30 -12.42 4.78
C TYR A 90 -10.30 -13.88 4.29
N GLU A 91 -9.71 -14.15 3.14
CA GLU A 91 -9.54 -15.52 2.63
C GLU A 91 -8.53 -16.30 3.45
N GLN A 92 -7.39 -15.70 3.79
CA GLN A 92 -6.33 -16.35 4.56
C GLN A 92 -6.71 -16.53 6.04
N PHE A 93 -7.47 -15.61 6.62
CA PHE A 93 -7.83 -15.63 8.04
C PHE A 93 -9.36 -15.63 8.21
N GLY A 94 -9.96 -16.81 8.27
CA GLY A 94 -11.41 -16.98 8.41
C GLY A 94 -12.02 -16.21 9.59
N ASP A 95 -11.31 -16.13 10.73
CA ASP A 95 -11.76 -15.41 11.93
C ASP A 95 -12.01 -13.92 11.70
N LEU A 96 -11.36 -13.33 10.69
CA LEU A 96 -11.55 -11.93 10.33
C LEU A 96 -12.95 -11.66 9.80
N LYS A 97 -13.54 -12.60 9.06
CA LYS A 97 -14.88 -12.42 8.50
C LYS A 97 -15.92 -12.18 9.60
N PHE A 98 -15.71 -12.81 10.76
CA PHE A 98 -16.59 -12.69 11.92
C PHE A 98 -16.33 -11.41 12.72
N LYS A 99 -15.07 -10.99 12.88
CA LYS A 99 -14.71 -9.75 13.60
C LYS A 99 -15.04 -8.47 12.84
N TYR A 100 -15.03 -8.52 11.50
CA TYR A 100 -15.28 -7.37 10.63
C TYR A 100 -16.55 -7.61 9.81
N ARG A 101 -17.72 -7.61 10.47
CA ARG A 101 -19.04 -7.89 9.87
C ARG A 101 -19.36 -7.10 8.60
N ASN A 102 -18.82 -5.88 8.45
CA ASN A 102 -18.97 -5.06 7.23
C ASN A 102 -17.88 -5.29 6.18
N ARG A 103 -16.97 -6.26 6.38
CA ARG A 103 -15.81 -6.55 5.54
C ARG A 103 -14.87 -5.36 5.31
N GLU A 104 -14.86 -4.39 6.21
CA GLU A 104 -13.99 -3.22 6.13
C GLU A 104 -12.72 -3.41 6.96
N PHE A 105 -11.61 -3.74 6.31
CA PHE A 105 -10.34 -3.96 7.00
C PHE A 105 -9.54 -2.66 7.17
N TRP A 106 -9.45 -1.85 6.11
CA TRP A 106 -8.76 -0.55 6.11
C TRP A 106 -9.68 0.63 6.40
N CYS A 107 -9.14 1.74 6.87
CA CYS A 107 -9.82 3.03 6.87
C CYS A 107 -10.20 3.44 5.44
N ARG A 108 -11.25 4.25 5.27
CA ARG A 108 -11.69 4.74 3.95
C ARG A 108 -10.62 5.61 3.28
N GLY A 109 -10.05 6.56 4.02
CA GLY A 109 -9.00 7.46 3.54
C GLY A 109 -7.60 6.85 3.53
N TYR A 110 -6.65 7.62 2.99
CA TYR A 110 -5.20 7.41 3.07
C TYR A 110 -4.53 8.79 2.94
N TYR A 111 -3.34 8.92 3.48
CA TYR A 111 -2.48 10.08 3.26
C TYR A 111 -1.52 9.77 2.10
N VAL A 112 -1.20 10.79 1.30
CA VAL A 112 -0.22 10.73 0.23
C VAL A 112 0.56 12.03 0.19
N ASP A 113 1.87 11.91 0.04
CA ASP A 113 2.78 13.01 -0.23
C ASP A 113 3.72 12.65 -1.39
N THR A 114 4.12 13.64 -2.16
CA THR A 114 5.08 13.47 -3.25
C THR A 114 6.50 13.58 -2.72
N VAL A 115 7.35 12.62 -3.09
CA VAL A 115 8.77 12.63 -2.70
C VAL A 115 9.60 12.98 -3.91
N GLY A 116 10.21 14.17 -3.88
CA GLY A 116 11.08 14.68 -4.93
C GLY A 116 12.54 14.71 -4.49
N LYS A 117 13.45 14.93 -5.45
CA LYS A 117 14.82 15.34 -5.11
C LYS A 117 14.78 16.81 -4.73
N ASN A 118 15.00 17.12 -3.46
CA ASN A 118 15.32 18.48 -3.07
C ASN A 118 16.74 18.77 -3.56
N THR A 119 16.86 19.68 -4.53
CA THR A 119 18.15 20.36 -4.75
C THR A 119 18.18 21.45 -3.67
N ALA A 120 19.00 21.23 -2.65
CA ALA A 120 19.47 22.32 -1.81
C ALA A 120 20.60 23.06 -2.55
#